data_AF-A0A537HNL0-F1
#
_entry.id   AF-A0A537HNL0-F1
#
_cell.length_a   1.000
_cell.length_b   1.000
_cell.length_c   1.000
_cell.angle_alpha   90.00
_cell.angle_beta   90.00
_cell.angle_gamma   90.00
#
_symmetry.space_group_name_H-M   'P 1'
#
loop_
_entity.id
_entity.type
_entity.pdbx_description
1 polymer ?
#
loop_
_entity_poly.entity_id
_entity_poly.type
_entity_poly.pdbx_seq_one_letter_code
_entity_poly.pdbx_strand_id
1 'polypeptide(L)'
;MPRLGAGSSPGELVYNLAVAGKVPMSEIRKTLDDALLIHETRNPPMKYLLCRSKNLGDVNLKTRALNRLQSIESAAVTLNRELVFANEFIHSLVRERIRDMEKTRLSQTVFA
;
A
#
# COMPACT_ATOMS: atom_id res chain seq x y z
N MET A 1 -6.11 -8.30 -9.62
CA MET A 1 -5.39 -7.25 -8.88
C MET A 1 -3.90 -7.39 -9.13
N PRO A 2 -3.20 -6.34 -9.59
CA PRO A 2 -1.76 -6.39 -9.69
C PRO A 2 -1.19 -6.44 -8.27
N ARG A 3 -0.42 -7.50 -7.98
CA ARG A 3 0.17 -7.75 -6.67
C ARG A 3 1.63 -7.37 -6.77
N LEU A 4 2.13 -6.49 -5.89
CA LEU A 4 3.54 -6.49 -5.58
C LEU A 4 3.88 -7.93 -5.14
N GLY A 5 4.93 -8.54 -5.70
CA GLY A 5 5.30 -9.93 -5.42
C GLY A 5 5.58 -10.18 -3.94
N ALA A 6 6.12 -11.34 -3.56
CA ALA A 6 6.58 -11.53 -2.19
C ALA A 6 7.59 -10.43 -1.79
N GLY A 7 7.52 -9.95 -0.55
CA GLY A 7 8.53 -9.04 0.00
C GLY A 7 9.89 -9.72 0.06
N SER A 8 10.97 -8.96 -0.15
CA SER A 8 12.33 -9.49 -0.03
C SER A 8 12.82 -9.54 1.42
N SER A 9 12.19 -8.77 2.32
CA SER A 9 12.58 -8.68 3.73
C SER A 9 11.35 -8.55 4.65
N PRO A 10 11.38 -9.17 5.85
CA PRO A 10 10.47 -8.83 6.94
C PRO A 10 10.54 -7.32 7.23
N GLY A 11 9.39 -6.68 7.46
CA GLY A 11 9.31 -5.26 7.81
C GLY A 11 9.27 -4.28 6.63
N GLU A 12 9.27 -4.76 5.39
CA GLU A 12 9.00 -3.91 4.22
C GLU A 12 7.60 -3.30 4.29
N LEU A 13 7.52 -2.02 3.93
CA LEU A 13 6.28 -1.27 3.86
C LEU A 13 5.72 -1.31 2.45
N VAL A 14 4.44 -1.63 2.37
CA VAL A 14 3.62 -1.46 1.16
C VAL A 14 2.71 -0.27 1.39
N TYR A 15 2.73 0.70 0.47
CA TYR A 15 1.98 1.94 0.62
C TYR A 15 1.44 2.42 -0.72
N ASN A 16 0.35 3.20 -0.67
CA ASN A 16 -0.17 3.87 -1.86
C ASN A 16 0.42 5.26 -1.99
N LEU A 17 0.67 5.68 -3.22
CA LEU A 17 1.16 7.00 -3.55
C LEU A 17 0.33 7.58 -4.68
N ALA A 18 -0.18 8.80 -4.50
CA ALA A 18 -0.75 9.59 -5.58
C ALA A 18 0.31 10.58 -6.08
N VAL A 19 0.46 10.65 -7.40
CA VAL A 19 1.37 11.57 -8.09
C VAL A 19 0.56 12.39 -9.10
N ALA A 20 0.43 13.69 -8.85
CA ALA A 20 -0.20 14.64 -9.77
C ALA A 20 0.82 15.24 -10.74
N GLY A 21 0.40 15.44 -11.99
CA GLY A 21 1.21 16.00 -13.06
C GLY A 21 1.44 15.04 -14.22
N LYS A 22 2.05 15.56 -15.29
CA LYS A 22 2.30 14.84 -16.56
C LYS A 22 3.66 14.15 -16.57
N VAL A 23 4.04 13.51 -15.47
CA VAL A 23 5.29 12.75 -15.37
C VAL A 23 5.11 11.34 -15.98
N PRO A 24 6.06 10.84 -16.79
CA PRO A 24 6.04 9.46 -17.27
C PRO A 24 6.40 8.47 -16.17
N MET A 25 5.80 7.27 -16.21
CA MET A 25 6.09 6.20 -15.22
C MET A 25 7.57 5.79 -15.18
N SER A 26 8.30 5.92 -16.29
CA SER A 26 9.74 5.63 -16.35
C SER A 26 10.55 6.55 -15.44
N GLU A 27 10.14 7.81 -15.30
CA GLU A 27 10.80 8.78 -14.43
C GLU A 27 10.44 8.56 -12.95
N ILE A 28 9.16 8.25 -12.68
CA ILE A 28 8.73 7.83 -11.34
C ILE A 28 9.53 6.62 -10.84
N ARG A 29 9.71 5.60 -11.69
CA ARG A 29 10.41 4.36 -11.32
C ARG A 29 11.88 4.57 -10.98
N LYS A 30 12.55 5.55 -11.60
CA LYS A 30 13.93 5.93 -11.22
C LYS A 30 14.04 6.39 -9.77
N THR A 31 12.94 6.86 -9.18
CA THR A 31 12.92 7.34 -7.79
C THR A 31 12.38 6.29 -6.81
N LEU A 32 11.41 5.48 -7.22
CA LEU A 32 10.68 4.57 -6.32
C LEU A 32 11.22 3.14 -6.24
N ASP A 33 12.13 2.74 -7.13
CA ASP A 33 12.59 1.37 -7.38
C ASP A 33 11.45 0.42 -7.77
N ASP A 34 10.57 0.07 -6.82
CA ASP A 34 9.44 -0.85 -6.99
C ASP A 34 8.11 -0.09 -6.85
N ALA A 35 7.55 0.29 -8.00
CA ALA A 35 6.29 1.00 -8.10
C ALA A 35 5.42 0.46 -9.24
N LEU A 36 4.19 0.13 -8.88
CA LEU A 36 3.17 -0.45 -9.73
C LEU A 36 2.04 0.55 -9.95
N LEU A 37 1.72 0.85 -11.21
CA LEU A 37 0.58 1.71 -11.53
C LEU A 37 -0.73 0.94 -11.28
N ILE A 38 -1.55 1.46 -10.36
CA ILE A 38 -2.89 0.93 -10.08
C ILE A 38 -3.91 1.59 -11.00
N HIS A 39 -3.84 2.92 -11.13
CA HIS A 39 -4.82 3.72 -11.85
C HIS A 39 -4.21 5.04 -12.35
N GLU A 40 -4.74 5.58 -13.44
CA GLU A 40 -4.36 6.90 -13.97
C GLU A 40 -5.61 7.69 -14.39
N THR A 41 -5.66 8.96 -14.00
CA THR A 41 -6.71 9.91 -14.39
C THR A 41 -6.14 10.90 -15.41
N ARG A 42 -6.98 11.37 -16.33
CA ARG A 42 -6.58 12.36 -17.35
C ARG A 42 -6.93 13.79 -16.98
N ASN A 43 -7.92 14.00 -16.11
CA ASN A 43 -8.39 15.33 -15.71
C ASN A 43 -8.86 15.34 -14.24
N PRO A 44 -8.06 15.85 -13.28
CA PRO A 44 -6.67 16.27 -13.46
C PRO A 44 -5.73 15.08 -13.74
N PRO A 45 -4.56 15.29 -14.36
CA PRO A 45 -3.60 14.23 -14.63
C PRO A 45 -3.00 13.71 -13.31
N MET A 46 -3.33 12.47 -12.94
CA MET A 46 -2.78 11.83 -11.75
C MET A 46 -2.52 10.34 -11.95
N LYS A 47 -1.52 9.83 -11.25
CA LYS A 47 -1.19 8.41 -11.19
C LYS A 47 -1.30 7.92 -9.74
N TYR A 48 -2.01 6.81 -9.56
CA TYR A 48 -2.14 6.12 -8.28
C TYR A 48 -1.28 4.86 -8.33
N LEU A 49 -0.35 4.76 -7.40
CA LEU A 49 0.70 3.76 -7.39
C LEU A 49 0.62 2.90 -6.13
N LEU A 50 0.93 1.63 -6.27
CA LEU A 50 1.27 0.75 -5.16
C LEU A 50 2.81 0.64 -5.12
N CYS A 51 3.40 1.00 -4.00
CA CYS A 51 4.84 1.12 -3.84
C CYS A 51 5.34 0.25 -2.69
N ARG A 52 6.63 -0.08 -2.75
CA ARG A 52 7.35 -0.78 -1.67
C ARG A 52 8.53 0.03 -1.17
N SER A 53 8.78 0.00 0.12
CA SER A 53 9.89 0.70 0.76
C SER A 53 10.36 -0.03 2.02
N LYS A 54 11.61 0.22 2.43
CA LYS A 54 12.24 -0.48 3.55
C LYS A 54 11.70 -0.04 4.93
N ASN A 55 11.33 1.24 5.05
CA ASN A 55 10.83 1.84 6.29
C ASN A 55 10.21 3.22 6.02
N LEU A 56 9.60 3.85 7.04
CA LEU A 56 8.94 5.15 6.90
C LEU A 56 9.90 6.29 6.50
N GLY A 57 11.17 6.20 6.90
CA GLY A 57 12.21 7.16 6.50
C GLY A 57 12.44 7.14 4.99
N ASP A 58 12.56 5.94 4.41
CA ASP A 58 12.72 5.73 2.97
C ASP A 58 11.46 6.18 2.20
N VAL A 59 10.25 5.90 2.70
CA VAL A 59 8.99 6.43 2.13
C VAL A 59 9.03 7.96 2.06
N ASN A 60 9.41 8.63 3.15
CA ASN A 60 9.48 10.08 3.21
C ASN A 60 10.54 10.66 2.26
N LEU A 61 11.73 10.05 2.21
CA LEU A 61 12.81 10.46 1.31
C LEU A 61 12.38 10.36 -0.16
N LYS A 62 11.82 9.21 -0.56
CA LYS A 62 11.33 8.96 -1.91
C LYS A 62 10.19 9.89 -2.31
N THR A 63 9.24 10.12 -1.40
CA THR A 63 8.11 11.04 -1.64
C THR A 63 8.60 12.49 -1.80
N ARG A 64 9.57 12.94 -0.99
CA ARG A 64 10.18 14.27 -1.15
C ARG A 64 11.00 14.39 -2.42
N ALA A 65 11.71 13.33 -2.82
CA ALA A 65 12.47 13.32 -4.07
C ALA A 65 11.55 13.49 -5.29
N LEU A 66 10.40 12.79 -5.31
CA LEU A 66 9.40 12.96 -6.37
C LEU A 66 8.84 14.39 -6.43
N ASN A 67 8.50 14.99 -5.28
CA ASN A 67 8.00 16.37 -5.23
C ASN A 67 9.00 17.42 -5.75
N ARG A 68 10.27 17.06 -5.94
CA ARG A 68 11.31 17.96 -6.50
C ARG A 68 11.44 17.82 -8.02
N LEU A 69 10.78 16.85 -8.66
CA LEU A 69 10.81 16.69 -10.11
C LEU A 69 9.93 17.76 -10.77
N GLN A 70 10.45 18.46 -11.77
CA GLN A 70 9.77 19.58 -12.43
C GLN A 70 8.43 19.20 -13.08
N SER A 71 8.25 17.93 -13.45
CA SER A 71 7.03 17.42 -14.09
C SER A 71 5.98 16.89 -13.10
N ILE A 72 6.26 16.97 -11.79
CA ILE A 72 5.35 16.57 -10.71
C ILE A 72 4.83 17.83 -10.03
N GLU A 73 3.51 17.94 -9.95
CA GLU A 73 2.82 19.01 -9.22
C GLU A 73 2.74 18.68 -7.73
N SER A 74 2.46 17.42 -7.41
CA SER A 74 2.52 16.90 -6.04
C SER A 74 2.65 15.38 -6.02
N ALA A 75 3.29 14.86 -4.98
CA ALA A 75 3.33 13.45 -4.65
C ALA A 75 3.01 13.28 -3.15
N ALA A 76 2.02 12.45 -2.83
CA ALA A 76 1.58 12.24 -1.46
C ALA A 76 1.24 10.77 -1.22
N VAL A 77 1.65 10.27 -0.05
CA VAL A 77 1.21 8.96 0.43
C VAL A 77 -0.28 9.04 0.69
N THR A 78 -1.03 8.10 0.13
CA THR A 78 -2.48 8.05 0.30
C THR A 78 -2.87 6.86 1.16
N LEU A 79 -3.85 7.06 2.03
CA LEU A 79 -4.58 5.96 2.61
C LEU A 79 -5.45 5.35 1.52
N ASN A 80 -5.41 4.03 1.41
CA ASN A 80 -6.32 3.32 0.52
C ASN A 80 -7.74 3.54 1.06
N ARG A 81 -8.51 4.43 0.42
CA ARG A 81 -9.88 4.75 0.87
C ARG A 81 -10.73 3.48 0.92
N GLU A 82 -10.52 2.54 0.01
CA GLU A 82 -11.18 1.22 0.01
C GLU A 82 -10.92 0.40 1.29
N LEU A 83 -9.72 0.48 1.89
CA LEU A 83 -9.43 -0.16 3.19
C LEU A 83 -10.12 0.55 4.35
N VAL A 84 -10.26 1.88 4.28
CA VAL A 84 -10.99 2.65 5.28
C VAL A 84 -12.48 2.30 5.25
N PHE A 85 -13.05 2.08 4.06
CA PHE A 85 -14.45 1.66 3.91
C PHE A 85 -14.67 0.16 4.23
N ALA A 86 -13.67 -0.69 4.03
CA ALA A 86 -13.76 -2.12 4.35
C ALA A 86 -13.36 -2.46 5.79
N ASN A 87 -13.08 -1.48 6.65
CA ASN A 87 -12.51 -1.73 7.97
C ASN A 87 -13.44 -2.61 8.85
N GLU A 88 -14.75 -2.38 8.78
CA GLU A 88 -15.73 -3.23 9.48
C GLU A 88 -15.73 -4.67 8.97
N PHE A 89 -15.61 -4.86 7.65
CA PHE A 89 -15.56 -6.17 7.01
C PHE A 89 -14.25 -6.91 7.33
N ILE A 90 -13.10 -6.23 7.30
CA ILE A 90 -11.83 -6.83 7.69
C ILE A 90 -11.85 -7.20 9.18
N HIS A 91 -12.38 -6.33 10.04
CA HIS A 91 -12.53 -6.63 11.46
C HIS A 91 -13.49 -7.80 11.72
N SER A 92 -14.55 -7.97 10.92
CA SER A 92 -15.45 -9.11 11.07
C SER A 92 -14.74 -10.43 10.76
N LEU A 93 -13.97 -10.49 9.67
CA LEU A 93 -13.18 -11.68 9.30
C LEU A 93 -12.14 -12.03 10.36
N VAL A 94 -11.44 -11.03 10.91
CA VAL A 94 -10.47 -11.25 11.99
C VAL A 94 -11.15 -11.79 13.24
N ARG A 95 -12.30 -11.22 13.65
CA ARG A 95 -13.06 -11.71 14.81
C ARG A 95 -13.58 -13.12 14.61
N GLU A 96 -14.05 -13.45 13.43
CA GLU A 96 -14.50 -14.80 13.08
C GLU A 96 -13.35 -15.80 13.24
N ARG A 97 -12.17 -15.48 12.69
CA ARG A 97 -10.99 -16.33 12.81
C ARG A 97 -10.55 -16.54 14.26
N ILE A 98 -10.59 -15.50 15.08
CA ILE A 98 -10.29 -15.60 16.53
C ILE A 98 -11.28 -16.55 17.22
N ARG A 99 -12.59 -16.41 16.96
CA ARG A 99 -13.61 -17.29 17.55
C ARG A 99 -13.42 -18.76 17.14
N ASP A 100 -13.05 -19.01 15.89
CA ASP A 100 -12.78 -20.38 15.43
C ASP A 100 -11.57 -20.98 16.13
N MET A 101 -10.52 -20.19 16.33
CA MET A 101 -9.33 -20.60 17.08
C MET A 101 -9.64 -20.84 18.56
N GLU A 102 -10.47 -20.00 19.17
CA GLU A 102 -10.94 -20.18 20.56
C GLU A 102 -11.79 -21.45 20.72
N LYS A 103 -12.73 -21.71 19.81
CA LYS A 103 -13.51 -22.95 19.80
C LYS A 103 -12.61 -24.17 19.69
N THR A 104 -11.66 -24.15 18.75
CA THR A 104 -10.70 -25.25 18.57
C THR A 104 -9.90 -25.49 19.86
N ARG A 105 -9.43 -24.42 20.50
CA ARG A 105 -8.70 -24.49 21.78
C ARG A 105 -9.58 -25.07 22.89
N LEU A 106 -10.82 -24.62 23.03
CA LEU A 106 -11.75 -25.12 24.05
C LEU A 106 -12.11 -26.59 23.82
N SER A 107 -12.31 -27.01 22.56
CA SER A 107 -12.54 -28.42 22.23
C SER A 107 -11.35 -29.28 22.60
N GLN A 108 -10.11 -28.82 22.39
CA GLN A 108 -8.91 -29.57 22.77
C GLN A 108 -8.73 -29.71 24.29
N THR A 109 -9.15 -28.72 25.08
CA THR A 109 -9.07 -28.78 26.56
C THR A 109 -10.14 -29.69 27.18
N VAL A 110 -11.26 -29.95 26.49
CA VAL A 110 -12.35 -30.81 26.98
C VAL A 110 -12.05 -32.32 26.78
N PHE A 111 -11.08 -32.66 25.93
CA PHE A 111 -10.64 -34.04 25.67
C PHE A 111 -9.26 -34.37 26.30
N ALA A 112 -8.77 -33.55 27.23
CA ALA A 112 -7.52 -33.76 27.97
C ALA A 112 -7.78 -34.09 29.44
#